data_AF-A0A7V9F445-F1
#
_entry.id   AF-A0A7V9F445-F1
#
_cell.length_a   1.000
_cell.length_b   1.000
_cell.length_c   1.000
_cell.angle_alpha   90.00
_cell.angle_beta   90.00
_cell.angle_gamma   90.00
#
_symmetry.space_group_name_H-M   'P 1'
#
loop_
_entity.id
_entity.type
_entity.pdbx_description
1 polymer ?
#
loop_
_entity_poly.entity_id
_entity_poly.type
_entity_poly.pdbx_seq_one_letter_code
_entity_poly.pdbx_strand_id
1 'polypeptide(L)'
;GIATLSREHPTAEAMLIMLVDTPGVGPDVVRRLAASANATTLIRASYDGQPGHPVLIGRAHWASARAGAQGDEGARGYLESAGVSLIECGDLGSGDDVDTPWALEHWRQGEAPSGTYLG
;
A
#
# COMPACT_ATOMS: atom_id res chain seq x y z
N GLY A 1 11.02 7.99 6.46
CA GLY A 1 10.10 7.13 7.24
C GLY A 1 9.09 7.97 8.02
N ILE A 2 8.13 7.33 8.71
CA ILE A 2 7.00 8.01 9.40
C ILE A 2 7.45 9.15 10.33
N ALA A 3 8.60 8.99 11.01
CA ALA A 3 9.17 10.02 11.89
C ALA A 3 9.59 11.30 11.14
N THR A 4 10.20 11.17 9.96
CA THR A 4 10.59 12.30 9.10
C THR A 4 9.35 13.05 8.64
N LEU A 5 8.36 12.32 8.14
CA LEU A 5 7.10 12.90 7.66
C LEU A 5 6.34 13.63 8.77
N SER A 6 6.32 13.09 9.98
CA SER A 6 5.70 13.74 11.14
C SER A 6 6.33 15.09 11.50
N ARG A 7 7.65 15.23 11.31
CA ARG A 7 8.42 16.43 11.62
C ARG A 7 8.30 17.49 10.51
N GLU A 8 8.34 17.05 9.26
CA GLU A 8 8.35 17.94 8.08
C GLU A 8 6.95 18.37 7.65
N HIS A 9 5.94 17.54 7.92
CA HIS A 9 4.53 17.81 7.62
C HIS A 9 3.67 17.68 8.90
N PRO A 10 3.80 18.62 9.84
CA PRO A 10 3.09 18.54 11.13
C PRO A 10 1.56 18.66 10.98
N THR A 11 1.08 19.23 9.88
CA THR A 11 -0.35 19.38 9.56
C THR A 11 -0.92 18.25 8.68
N ALA A 12 -0.08 17.30 8.23
CA ALA A 12 -0.58 16.17 7.45
C ALA A 12 -1.44 15.25 8.34
N GLU A 13 -2.66 14.96 7.88
CA GLU A 13 -3.63 14.14 8.59
C GLU A 13 -3.53 12.65 8.23
N ALA A 14 -2.96 12.32 7.08
CA ALA A 14 -2.75 10.95 6.65
C ALA A 14 -1.53 10.85 5.73
N MET A 15 -1.01 9.65 5.55
CA MET A 15 0.01 9.32 4.57
C MET A 15 -0.42 8.10 3.76
N LEU A 16 -0.06 8.08 2.49
CA LEU A 16 -0.30 6.95 1.60
C LEU A 16 1.05 6.31 1.24
N ILE A 17 1.14 5.00 1.44
CA ILE A 17 2.35 4.19 1.24
C ILE A 17 2.14 3.29 0.01
N MET A 18 3.00 3.45 -0.98
CA MET A 18 3.05 2.66 -2.21
C MET A 18 4.42 2.00 -2.33
N LEU A 19 4.48 0.85 -2.99
CA LEU A 19 5.75 0.21 -3.36
C LEU A 19 6.22 0.73 -4.71
N VAL A 20 7.54 0.67 -4.95
CA VAL A 20 8.15 1.18 -6.19
C VAL A 20 8.04 0.17 -7.33
N ASP A 21 7.83 -1.09 -7.00
CA ASP A 21 7.73 -2.28 -7.87
C ASP A 21 6.29 -2.66 -8.23
N THR A 22 5.29 -1.82 -7.92
CA THR A 22 3.88 -2.00 -8.33
C THR A 22 3.50 -1.09 -9.52
N PRO A 23 4.06 -1.26 -10.73
CA PRO A 23 3.83 -0.32 -11.82
C PRO A 23 2.39 -0.39 -12.41
N GLY A 24 1.63 -1.44 -12.09
CA GLY A 24 0.19 -1.55 -12.39
C GLY A 24 -0.71 -0.68 -11.49
N VAL A 25 -0.16 -0.07 -10.43
CA VAL A 25 -0.92 0.79 -9.50
C VAL A 25 -0.88 2.23 -9.98
N GLY A 26 -1.93 2.63 -10.69
CA GLY A 26 -2.05 3.97 -11.29
C GLY A 26 -2.54 5.07 -10.34
N PRO A 27 -2.55 6.34 -10.81
CA PRO A 27 -3.01 7.49 -10.03
C PRO A 27 -4.48 7.39 -9.61
N ASP A 28 -5.31 6.63 -10.31
CA ASP A 28 -6.72 6.44 -9.97
C ASP A 28 -6.91 5.61 -8.70
N VAL A 29 -6.05 4.61 -8.47
CA VAL A 29 -6.02 3.87 -7.20
C VAL A 29 -5.67 4.81 -6.05
N VAL A 30 -4.67 5.67 -6.24
CA VAL A 30 -4.26 6.67 -5.23
C VAL A 30 -5.42 7.62 -4.91
N ARG A 31 -6.10 8.16 -5.93
CA ARG A 31 -7.25 9.05 -5.75
C ARG A 31 -8.38 8.34 -4.99
N ARG A 32 -8.66 7.08 -5.32
CA ARG A 32 -9.71 6.30 -4.68
C ARG A 32 -9.46 6.13 -3.19
N LEU A 33 -8.24 5.77 -2.79
CA LEU A 33 -7.93 5.67 -1.36
C LEU A 33 -7.91 7.05 -0.69
N ALA A 34 -7.29 8.05 -1.32
CA ALA A 34 -7.15 9.38 -0.74
C ALA A 34 -8.50 10.09 -0.50
N ALA A 35 -9.57 9.71 -1.21
CA ALA A 35 -10.92 10.19 -0.97
C ALA A 35 -11.43 9.90 0.45
N SER A 36 -10.88 8.88 1.11
CA SER A 36 -11.21 8.51 2.50
C SER A 36 -10.24 9.09 3.54
N ALA A 37 -9.26 9.91 3.14
CA ALA A 37 -8.18 10.35 4.02
C ALA A 37 -8.67 11.24 5.16
N ASN A 38 -8.46 10.77 6.38
CA ASN A 38 -8.58 11.54 7.62
C ASN A 38 -7.63 10.98 8.70
N ALA A 39 -7.57 11.66 9.84
CA ALA A 39 -6.67 11.32 10.94
C ALA A 39 -6.84 9.89 11.51
N THR A 40 -8.02 9.29 11.40
CA THR A 40 -8.34 7.95 11.95
C THR A 40 -8.45 6.86 10.88
N THR A 41 -8.06 7.16 9.65
CA THR A 41 -8.18 6.22 8.54
C THR A 41 -7.13 5.13 8.63
N LEU A 42 -7.53 3.89 8.38
CA LEU A 42 -6.61 2.78 8.19
C LEU A 42 -7.15 1.86 7.10
N ILE A 43 -6.68 2.09 5.87
CA ILE A 43 -7.23 1.47 4.66
C ILE A 43 -6.11 0.89 3.81
N ARG A 44 -6.39 -0.20 3.12
CA ARG A 44 -5.49 -0.84 2.15
C ARG A 44 -6.26 -1.14 0.86
N ALA A 45 -5.61 -0.98 -0.29
CA ALA A 45 -6.20 -1.42 -1.55
C ALA A 45 -6.34 -2.94 -1.55
N SER A 46 -7.39 -3.45 -2.19
CA SER A 46 -7.50 -4.85 -2.57
C SER A 46 -7.70 -4.99 -4.06
N TYR A 47 -7.25 -6.13 -4.58
CA TYR A 47 -7.42 -6.52 -5.98
C TYR A 47 -7.96 -7.94 -5.97
N ASP A 48 -9.18 -8.12 -6.46
CA ASP A 48 -9.93 -9.37 -6.41
C ASP A 48 -10.00 -9.95 -4.97
N GLY A 49 -10.20 -9.06 -4.00
CA GLY A 49 -10.29 -9.40 -2.57
C GLY A 49 -8.95 -9.70 -1.90
N GLN A 50 -7.82 -9.66 -2.63
CA GLN A 50 -6.49 -9.83 -2.04
C GLN A 50 -5.91 -8.49 -1.60
N PRO A 51 -5.43 -8.34 -0.34
CA PRO A 51 -4.83 -7.10 0.12
C PRO A 51 -3.53 -6.76 -0.63
N GLY A 52 -3.48 -5.59 -1.25
CA GLY A 52 -2.34 -5.07 -2.03
C GLY A 52 -1.91 -3.67 -1.59
N HIS A 53 -1.05 -3.01 -2.37
CA HIS A 53 -0.72 -1.59 -2.17
C HIS A 53 -1.57 -0.70 -3.10
N PRO A 54 -1.83 0.57 -2.72
CA PRO A 54 -1.27 1.30 -1.59
C PRO A 54 -2.01 1.12 -0.26
N VAL A 55 -1.38 1.57 0.83
CA VAL A 55 -1.94 1.62 2.20
C VAL A 55 -2.06 3.07 2.64
N LEU A 56 -3.24 3.48 3.10
CA LEU A 56 -3.53 4.80 3.66
C LEU A 56 -3.57 4.73 5.18
N ILE A 57 -2.70 5.49 5.84
CA ILE A 57 -2.53 5.51 7.29
C ILE A 57 -2.75 6.93 7.82
N GLY A 58 -3.83 7.11 8.56
CA GLY A 58 -4.18 8.33 9.28
C GLY A 58 -3.23 8.60 10.45
N ARG A 59 -3.09 9.87 10.80
CA ARG A 59 -2.15 10.38 11.82
C ARG A 59 -2.29 9.69 13.18
N ALA A 60 -3.50 9.32 13.58
CA ALA A 60 -3.77 8.60 14.84
C ALA A 60 -3.03 7.25 14.91
N HIS A 61 -2.72 6.64 13.76
CA HIS A 61 -2.07 5.34 13.66
C HIS A 61 -0.55 5.43 13.57
N TRP A 62 0.03 6.61 13.32
CA TRP A 62 1.46 6.75 13.01
C TRP A 62 2.38 6.31 14.14
N ALA A 63 2.01 6.59 15.40
CA ALA A 63 2.80 6.18 16.55
C ALA A 63 2.87 4.64 16.67
N SER A 64 1.72 3.97 16.51
CA SER A 64 1.61 2.51 16.59
C SER A 64 2.23 1.83 15.38
N ALA A 65 1.98 2.35 14.17
CA ALA A 65 2.63 1.86 12.94
C ALA A 65 4.15 1.96 13.03
N ARG A 66 4.69 3.05 13.60
CA ARG A 66 6.13 3.20 13.84
C ARG A 66 6.65 2.22 14.88
N ALA A 67 5.90 1.98 15.96
CA ALA A 67 6.31 1.04 17.00
C ALA A 67 6.34 -0.41 16.50
N GLY A 68 5.42 -0.77 15.60
CA GLY A 68 5.36 -2.09 14.96
C GLY A 68 6.32 -2.28 13.79
N ALA A 69 6.81 -1.19 13.16
CA ALA A 69 7.78 -1.23 12.08
C ALA A 69 9.22 -1.41 12.59
N GLN A 70 9.52 -2.58 13.16
CA GLN A 70 10.86 -2.98 13.57
C GLN A 70 11.46 -3.97 12.57
N GLY A 71 12.70 -3.74 12.14
CA GLY A 71 13.37 -4.58 11.13
C GLY A 71 12.73 -4.44 9.73
N ASP A 72 12.79 -5.51 8.94
CA ASP A 72 12.35 -5.53 7.54
C ASP A 72 10.85 -5.80 7.37
N GLU A 73 10.13 -6.17 8.44
CA GLU A 73 8.69 -6.49 8.37
C GLU A 73 7.79 -5.25 8.17
N GLY A 74 8.34 -4.05 8.36
CA GLY A 74 7.60 -2.80 8.22
C GLY A 74 6.35 -2.76 9.12
N ALA A 75 5.35 -1.96 8.76
CA ALA A 75 4.13 -1.83 9.55
C ALA A 75 3.17 -3.03 9.45
N ARG A 76 3.57 -4.15 8.84
CA ARG A 76 2.67 -5.26 8.47
C ARG A 76 1.93 -5.86 9.67
N GLY A 77 2.64 -6.22 10.74
CA GLY A 77 2.00 -6.78 11.94
C GLY A 77 1.06 -5.80 12.63
N TYR A 78 1.32 -4.49 12.52
CA TYR A 78 0.40 -3.47 13.01
C TYR A 78 -0.88 -3.41 12.16
N LEU A 79 -0.75 -3.46 10.83
CA LEU A 79 -1.89 -3.44 9.91
C LEU A 79 -2.82 -4.64 10.14
N GLU A 80 -2.25 -5.83 10.34
CA GLU A 80 -3.02 -7.05 10.61
C GLU A 80 -3.75 -6.98 11.97
N SER A 81 -3.09 -6.50 13.02
CA SER A 81 -3.68 -6.42 14.37
C SER A 81 -4.67 -5.26 14.56
N ALA A 82 -4.51 -4.15 13.85
CA ALA A 82 -5.35 -2.97 13.98
C ALA A 82 -6.69 -3.06 13.21
N GLY A 83 -6.85 -4.05 12.31
CA GLY A 83 -8.08 -4.23 11.54
C GLY A 83 -8.21 -3.23 10.40
N VAL A 84 -7.35 -3.36 9.39
CA VAL A 84 -7.40 -2.55 8.16
C VAL A 84 -8.69 -2.78 7.38
N SER A 85 -9.30 -1.71 6.89
CA SER A 85 -10.40 -1.78 5.92
C SER A 85 -9.86 -1.92 4.49
N LEU A 86 -10.49 -2.77 3.67
CA LEU A 86 -10.10 -2.95 2.27
C LEU A 86 -10.94 -2.09 1.34
N ILE A 87 -10.30 -1.47 0.35
CA ILE A 87 -10.96 -0.82 -0.79
C ILE A 87 -10.61 -1.54 -2.07
N GLU A 88 -11.62 -2.11 -2.71
CA GLU A 88 -11.46 -2.84 -3.97
C GLU A 88 -11.05 -1.91 -5.13
N CYS A 89 -10.03 -2.34 -5.86
CA CYS A 89 -9.35 -1.60 -6.92
C CYS A 89 -9.03 -2.48 -8.14
N GLY A 90 -9.52 -3.72 -8.23
CA GLY A 90 -9.32 -4.61 -9.39
C GLY A 90 -9.80 -4.03 -10.73
N ASP A 91 -10.74 -3.08 -10.72
CA ASP A 91 -11.18 -2.35 -11.90
C ASP A 91 -10.19 -1.27 -12.37
N LEU A 92 -9.19 -0.92 -11.56
CA LEU A 92 -8.22 0.15 -11.82
C LEU A 92 -6.78 -0.35 -12.04
N GLY A 93 -6.49 -1.61 -11.72
CA GLY A 93 -5.18 -2.23 -11.83
C GLY A 93 -5.17 -3.63 -11.25
N SER A 94 -4.07 -4.37 -11.42
CA SER A 94 -3.93 -5.73 -10.88
C SER A 94 -3.25 -5.78 -9.51
N GLY A 95 -2.49 -4.75 -9.15
CA GLY A 95 -1.72 -4.73 -7.90
C GLY A 95 -0.50 -5.68 -7.90
N ASP A 96 -0.09 -6.18 -9.06
CA ASP A 96 1.04 -7.09 -9.19
C ASP A 96 2.38 -6.40 -8.89
N ASP A 97 3.21 -7.09 -8.10
CA ASP A 97 4.59 -6.72 -7.82
C ASP A 97 5.53 -7.26 -8.92
N VAL A 98 6.46 -6.43 -9.39
CA VAL A 98 7.44 -6.77 -10.43
C VAL A 98 8.82 -6.94 -9.79
N ASP A 99 8.99 -8.05 -9.07
CA ASP A 99 10.19 -8.31 -8.25
C ASP A 99 11.34 -9.01 -8.98
N THR A 100 11.08 -9.52 -10.19
CA THR A 100 12.07 -10.31 -10.94
C THR A 100 12.29 -9.74 -12.34
N PRO A 101 13.50 -9.91 -12.92
CA PRO A 101 13.74 -9.57 -14.32
C PRO A 101 12.74 -10.25 -15.27
N TRP A 102 12.30 -11.47 -14.93
CA TRP A 102 11.29 -12.19 -15.68
C TRP A 102 9.91 -11.52 -15.60
N ALA A 103 9.48 -11.10 -14.41
CA ALA A 103 8.24 -10.33 -14.22
C ALA A 103 8.30 -8.98 -14.95
N LEU A 104 9.47 -8.34 -14.97
CA LEU A 104 9.67 -7.06 -15.67
C LEU A 104 9.54 -7.22 -17.18
N GLU A 105 10.07 -8.30 -17.77
CA GLU A 105 9.92 -8.60 -19.19
C GLU A 105 8.45 -8.77 -19.56
N HIS A 106 7.67 -9.51 -18.76
CA HIS A 106 6.24 -9.75 -19.01
C HIS A 106 5.40 -8.48 -18.85
N TRP A 107 5.65 -7.70 -17.79
CA TRP A 107 4.97 -6.43 -17.59
C TRP A 107 5.21 -5.46 -18.76
N ARG A 108 6.42 -5.41 -19.32
CA ARG A 108 6.74 -4.57 -20.48
C ARG A 108 6.01 -4.97 -21.76
N GLN A 109 5.57 -6.23 -21.87
CA GLN A 109 4.81 -6.74 -23.01
C GLN A 109 3.28 -6.56 -22.84
N GLY A 110 2.83 -6.00 -21.71
CA GLY A 110 1.41 -5.80 -21.41
C GLY A 110 0.69 -7.04 -20.87
N GLU A 111 1.45 -8.06 -20.47
CA GLU A 111 0.94 -9.29 -19.85
C GLU A 111 1.13 -9.18 -18.34
N ALA A 112 0.03 -9.19 -17.58
CA ALA A 112 0.11 -9.32 -16.13
C ALA A 112 0.78 -10.67 -15.81
N PRO A 113 1.82 -10.71 -14.96
CA PRO A 113 2.48 -11.97 -14.63
C PRO A 113 1.49 -12.88 -13.89
N SER A 114 0.87 -13.81 -14.62
CA SER A 114 0.03 -14.84 -14.02
C SER A 114 0.93 -15.84 -13.29
N GLY A 115 1.21 -15.59 -12.01
CA GLY A 115 2.12 -16.45 -11.26
C GLY A 115 2.09 -16.21 -9.76
N THR A 116 1.22 -16.94 -9.07
CA THR A 116 1.33 -17.25 -7.64
C THR A 116 2.76 -17.72 -7.33
N TYR A 117 3.56 -16.91 -6.65
CA TYR A 117 4.82 -17.37 -6.09
C TYR A 117 4.56 -17.94 -4.69
N LEU A 118 4.44 -19.26 -4.61
CA LEU A 118 4.78 -20.00 -3.40
C LEU A 118 6.31 -20.06 -3.33
N GLY A 119 6.90 -19.32 -2.41
CA GLY A 119 8.32 -19.33 -2.07
C GLY A 119 8.50 -18.88 -0.62
#